data_AF-A0A653BNI7-F1
#
_entry.id   AF-A0A653BNI7-F1
#
_cell.length_a   1.000
_cell.length_b   1.000
_cell.length_c   1.000
_cell.angle_alpha   90.00
_cell.angle_beta   90.00
_cell.angle_gamma   90.00
#
_symmetry.space_group_name_H-M   'P 1'
#
loop_
_entity.id
_entity.type
_entity.pdbx_description
1 polymer ?
#
loop_
_entity_poly.entity_id
_entity_poly.type
_entity_poly.pdbx_seq_one_letter_code
_entity_poly.pdbx_strand_id
1 'polypeptide(L)'
;MTKSTIPLIDRISVELGAQEPWPKDVKLYQPYEVEQILLPDNANCLAAQAFLKMCQLNYEVVHKQNAEAMSPTLKVPFIKAGRFVIAELEGIVQFVNGKGITLTAKLDNEQKADMRAFMSLIHNVIENAEVIRDIALMCYDSMYDPDYES
;
A
#
# COMPACT_ATOMS: atom_id res chain seq x y z
N MET A 1 14.24 -16.53 -21.48
CA MET A 1 13.41 -16.74 -20.27
C MET A 1 14.18 -16.25 -19.06
N THR A 2 14.10 -14.96 -18.75
CA THR A 2 14.81 -14.32 -17.63
C THR A 2 14.03 -14.57 -16.35
N LYS A 3 14.55 -15.47 -15.49
CA LYS A 3 14.07 -15.66 -14.12
C LYS A 3 14.29 -14.35 -13.35
N SER A 4 13.22 -13.62 -13.10
CA SER A 4 13.23 -12.40 -12.29
C SER A 4 13.68 -12.79 -10.87
N THR A 5 14.93 -12.47 -10.57
CA THR A 5 15.57 -12.80 -9.29
C THR A 5 15.31 -11.63 -8.37
N ILE A 6 14.25 -11.74 -7.56
CA ILE A 6 14.01 -10.86 -6.43
C ILE A 6 15.22 -11.01 -5.48
N PRO A 7 15.88 -9.91 -5.05
CA PRO A 7 17.13 -10.00 -4.29
C PRO A 7 16.90 -10.72 -2.96
N LEU A 8 17.68 -11.79 -2.73
CA LEU A 8 17.62 -12.65 -1.53
C LEU A 8 17.79 -11.85 -0.22
N ILE A 9 18.45 -10.69 -0.27
CA ILE A 9 18.64 -9.77 0.85
C ILE A 9 17.31 -9.21 1.37
N ASP A 10 16.35 -9.00 0.49
CA ASP A 10 15.04 -8.45 0.86
C ASP A 10 14.22 -9.50 1.62
N ARG A 11 14.29 -10.77 1.18
CA ARG A 11 13.68 -11.92 1.86
C ARG A 11 14.28 -12.15 3.25
N ILE A 12 15.60 -12.08 3.37
CA ILE A 12 16.31 -12.26 4.65
C ILE A 12 15.98 -11.14 5.64
N SER A 13 15.81 -9.91 5.17
CA SER A 13 15.44 -8.76 6.01
C SER A 13 14.01 -8.90 6.55
N VAL A 14 13.09 -9.42 5.74
CA VAL A 14 11.71 -9.74 6.14
C VAL A 14 11.68 -10.89 7.15
N GLU A 15 12.49 -11.94 6.98
CA GLU A 15 12.55 -13.09 7.90
C GLU A 15 13.19 -12.76 9.26
N LEU A 16 14.19 -11.86 9.32
CA LEU A 16 14.80 -11.44 10.59
C LEU A 16 13.90 -10.48 11.38
N GLY A 17 13.10 -9.64 10.71
CA GLY A 17 12.10 -8.79 11.36
C GLY A 17 10.85 -9.54 11.85
N ALA A 18 10.65 -10.78 11.39
CA ALA A 18 9.51 -11.64 11.71
C ALA A 18 9.54 -12.21 13.14
N GLN A 19 10.70 -12.34 13.77
CA GLN A 19 10.81 -12.91 15.13
C GLN A 19 10.62 -11.90 16.28
N GLU A 20 10.69 -10.59 16.02
CA GLU A 20 10.51 -9.58 17.08
C GLU A 20 9.02 -9.24 17.30
N PRO A 21 8.56 -9.11 18.56
CA PRO A 21 7.19 -8.70 18.87
C PRO A 21 6.84 -7.36 18.21
N TRP A 22 5.55 -7.11 17.99
CA TRP A 22 5.09 -5.87 17.36
C TRP A 22 5.66 -4.62 18.08
N PRO A 23 6.38 -3.72 17.37
CA PRO A 23 6.97 -2.56 18.02
C PRO A 23 5.90 -1.62 18.57
N LYS A 24 6.19 -0.91 19.65
CA LYS A 24 5.25 0.06 20.24
C LYS A 24 5.23 1.40 19.49
N ASP A 25 6.22 1.65 18.64
CA ASP A 25 6.47 2.91 17.94
C ASP A 25 6.19 2.82 16.42
N VAL A 26 5.25 1.96 16.02
CA VAL A 26 4.90 1.83 14.60
C VAL A 26 4.15 3.06 14.12
N LYS A 27 4.65 3.67 13.04
CA LYS A 27 4.06 4.84 12.40
C LYS A 27 3.62 4.48 10.98
N LEU A 28 2.34 4.67 10.69
CA LEU A 28 1.78 4.58 9.34
C LEU A 28 1.82 5.97 8.72
N TYR A 29 2.57 6.12 7.65
CA TYR A 29 2.68 7.38 6.93
C TYR A 29 1.72 7.40 5.75
N GLN A 30 0.98 8.50 5.63
CA GLN A 30 0.05 8.73 4.52
C GLN A 30 0.01 10.22 4.13
N PRO A 31 -0.40 10.55 2.90
CA PRO A 31 -0.68 11.92 2.48
C PRO A 31 -1.87 12.53 3.24
N TYR A 32 -2.09 13.84 3.08
CA TYR A 32 -3.30 14.50 3.59
C TYR A 32 -4.52 14.13 2.74
N GLU A 33 -5.67 13.85 3.38
CA GLU A 33 -6.88 13.31 2.74
C GLU A 33 -7.60 14.27 1.77
N VAL A 34 -7.40 15.59 1.89
CA VAL A 34 -8.36 16.57 1.33
C VAL A 34 -7.97 17.11 -0.05
N GLU A 35 -6.69 17.11 -0.45
CA GLU A 35 -6.27 17.82 -1.68
C GLU A 35 -5.14 17.17 -2.49
N GLN A 36 -4.47 16.12 -2.02
CA GLN A 36 -3.22 15.65 -2.65
C GLN A 36 -3.07 14.13 -2.81
N ILE A 37 -4.11 13.35 -2.55
CA ILE A 37 -4.06 11.89 -2.69
C ILE A 37 -4.95 11.42 -3.84
N LEU A 38 -4.40 10.57 -4.70
CA LEU A 38 -5.22 9.88 -5.70
C LEU A 38 -6.19 8.95 -4.99
N LEU A 39 -7.41 8.83 -5.51
CA LEU A 39 -8.43 7.89 -5.02
C LEU A 39 -7.89 6.45 -4.78
N PRO A 40 -7.14 5.83 -5.71
CA PRO A 40 -6.56 4.50 -5.48
C PRO A 40 -5.58 4.48 -4.29
N ASP A 41 -4.74 5.50 -4.15
CA ASP A 41 -3.79 5.60 -3.04
C ASP A 41 -4.51 5.78 -1.70
N ASN A 42 -5.61 6.54 -1.67
CA ASN A 42 -6.45 6.69 -0.50
C ASN A 42 -7.13 5.37 -0.11
N ALA A 43 -7.67 4.64 -1.09
CA ALA A 43 -8.24 3.31 -0.85
C ALA A 43 -7.20 2.36 -0.25
N ASN A 44 -5.98 2.37 -0.76
CA ASN A 44 -4.86 1.57 -0.23
C ASN A 44 -4.47 1.99 1.20
N CYS A 45 -4.44 3.29 1.50
CA CYS A 45 -4.19 3.80 2.86
C CYS A 45 -5.26 3.34 3.85
N LEU A 46 -6.53 3.46 3.48
CA LEU A 46 -7.67 3.01 4.30
C LEU A 46 -7.66 1.49 4.49
N ALA A 47 -7.34 0.73 3.45
CA ALA A 47 -7.21 -0.72 3.54
C ALA A 47 -6.12 -1.13 4.54
N ALA A 48 -4.96 -0.46 4.53
CA ALA A 48 -3.88 -0.71 5.48
C ALA A 48 -4.30 -0.38 6.92
N GLN A 49 -4.96 0.78 7.13
CA GLN A 49 -5.49 1.14 8.44
C GLN A 49 -6.52 0.14 8.98
N ALA A 50 -7.44 -0.30 8.12
CA ALA A 50 -8.45 -1.29 8.45
C ALA A 50 -7.81 -2.63 8.83
N PHE A 51 -6.84 -3.10 8.04
CA PHE A 51 -6.10 -4.33 8.33
C PHE A 51 -5.40 -4.26 9.70
N LEU A 52 -4.66 -3.19 9.97
CA LEU A 52 -3.95 -3.01 11.25
C LEU A 52 -4.93 -2.92 12.45
N LYS A 53 -6.07 -2.25 12.28
CA LYS A 53 -7.15 -2.19 13.30
C LYS A 53 -7.75 -3.56 13.56
N MET A 54 -8.03 -4.34 12.51
CA MET A 54 -8.57 -5.69 12.63
C MET A 54 -7.59 -6.64 13.31
N CYS A 55 -6.28 -6.48 13.08
CA CYS A 55 -5.22 -7.19 13.79
C CYS A 55 -5.01 -6.74 15.25
N GLN A 56 -5.74 -5.70 15.72
CA GLN A 56 -5.60 -5.12 17.06
C GLN A 56 -4.17 -4.63 17.36
N LEU A 57 -3.50 -4.09 16.35
CA LEU A 57 -2.13 -3.59 16.47
C LEU A 57 -2.11 -2.12 16.86
N ASN A 58 -1.14 -1.75 17.70
CA ASN A 58 -0.90 -0.36 18.05
C ASN A 58 -0.09 0.31 16.95
N TYR A 59 -0.63 1.38 16.37
CA TYR A 59 0.05 2.21 15.39
C TYR A 59 -0.40 3.67 15.50
N GLU A 60 0.48 4.58 15.08
CA GLU A 60 0.19 6.02 14.98
C GLU A 60 0.08 6.40 13.51
N VAL A 61 -0.98 7.12 13.12
CA VAL A 61 -1.13 7.66 11.76
C VAL A 61 -0.45 9.01 11.68
N VAL A 62 0.55 9.12 10.81
CA VAL A 62 1.31 10.35 10.58
C VAL A 62 1.01 10.87 9.18
N HIS A 63 0.37 12.03 9.12
CA HIS A 63 0.08 12.71 7.86
C HIS A 63 1.29 13.54 7.43
N LYS A 64 1.74 13.34 6.19
CA LYS A 64 2.86 14.10 5.59
C LYS A 64 2.57 14.41 4.13
N GLN A 65 2.82 15.67 3.77
CA GLN A 65 2.66 16.14 2.40
C GLN A 65 3.59 15.39 1.41
N ASN A 66 4.82 15.10 1.86
CA ASN A 66 5.84 14.41 1.09
C ASN A 66 5.95 12.91 1.42
N ALA A 67 4.84 12.27 1.82
CA ALA A 67 4.84 10.87 2.22
C ALA A 67 5.40 9.95 1.12
N GLU A 68 5.04 10.17 -0.14
CA GLU A 68 5.56 9.41 -1.29
C GLU A 68 7.09 9.45 -1.36
N ALA A 69 7.68 10.64 -1.24
CA ALA A 69 9.14 10.83 -1.28
C ALA A 69 9.87 10.20 -0.06
N MET A 70 9.14 9.90 1.02
CA MET A 70 9.68 9.21 2.20
C MET A 70 9.59 7.68 2.08
N SER A 71 8.81 7.17 1.12
CA SER A 71 8.65 5.74 0.88
C SER A 71 9.83 5.18 0.09
N PRO A 72 10.35 3.99 0.45
CA PRO A 72 11.41 3.33 -0.32
C PRO A 72 10.96 2.96 -1.75
N THR A 73 9.65 2.85 -1.99
CA THR A 73 9.07 2.51 -3.30
C THR A 73 8.42 3.70 -4.00
N LEU A 74 8.50 4.90 -3.41
CA LEU A 74 7.76 6.10 -3.82
C LEU A 74 6.23 5.94 -3.78
N LYS A 75 5.73 4.88 -3.15
CA LYS A 75 4.29 4.62 -3.01
C LYS A 75 3.84 4.70 -1.56
N VAL A 76 2.60 5.11 -1.38
CA VAL A 76 1.88 5.11 -0.09
C VAL A 76 0.81 4.02 -0.11
N PRO A 77 0.36 3.51 1.06
CA PRO A 77 0.88 3.77 2.40
C PRO A 77 2.20 3.04 2.69
N PHE A 78 2.95 3.50 3.70
CA PHE A 78 4.08 2.74 4.24
C PHE A 78 4.13 2.82 5.77
N ILE A 79 4.67 1.77 6.40
CA ILE A 79 4.90 1.71 7.84
C ILE A 79 6.39 1.85 8.15
N LYS A 80 6.68 2.57 9.23
CA LYS A 80 7.99 2.55 9.88
C LYS A 80 7.85 1.80 11.20
N ALA A 81 8.53 0.66 11.30
CA ALA A 81 8.51 -0.23 12.46
C ALA A 81 9.95 -0.38 12.96
N GLY A 82 10.37 0.50 13.88
CA GLY A 82 11.75 0.58 14.36
C GLY A 82 12.75 0.83 13.22
N ARG A 83 13.57 -0.17 12.91
CA ARG A 83 14.59 -0.13 11.84
C ARG A 83 14.06 -0.50 10.45
N PHE A 84 12.84 -1.04 10.37
CA PHE A 84 12.25 -1.50 9.12
C PHE A 84 11.30 -0.45 8.56
N VAL A 85 11.37 -0.24 7.26
CA VAL A 85 10.40 0.56 6.50
C VAL A 85 9.78 -0.37 5.47
N ILE A 86 8.47 -0.58 5.57
CA ILE A 86 7.73 -1.48 4.68
C ILE A 86 6.68 -0.64 3.96
N ALA A 87 6.79 -0.60 2.64
CA ALA A 87 5.84 0.10 1.79
C ALA A 87 4.79 -0.85 1.20
N GLU A 88 3.69 -0.27 0.73
CA GLU A 88 2.57 -0.94 0.08
C GLU A 88 1.77 -1.86 1.01
N LEU A 89 0.47 -1.98 0.74
CA LEU A 89 -0.44 -2.81 1.52
C LEU A 89 0.03 -4.27 1.59
N GLU A 90 0.46 -4.83 0.46
CA GLU A 90 0.92 -6.22 0.40
C GLU A 90 2.16 -6.45 1.30
N GLY A 91 3.13 -5.54 1.25
CA GLY A 91 4.32 -5.60 2.10
C GLY A 91 3.95 -5.55 3.59
N ILE A 92 3.04 -4.66 3.97
CA ILE A 92 2.55 -4.53 5.36
C ILE A 92 1.90 -5.83 5.82
N VAL A 93 1.04 -6.44 4.99
CA VAL A 93 0.38 -7.71 5.31
C VAL A 93 1.40 -8.84 5.46
N GLN A 94 2.39 -8.93 4.56
CA GLN A 94 3.45 -9.94 4.65
C GLN A 94 4.31 -9.76 5.91
N PHE A 95 4.65 -8.53 6.28
CA PHE A 95 5.39 -8.22 7.49
C PHE A 95 4.64 -8.63 8.76
N VAL A 96 3.33 -8.33 8.82
CA VAL A 96 2.46 -8.71 9.95
C VAL A 96 2.29 -10.23 10.04
N ASN A 97 2.11 -10.90 8.89
CA ASN A 97 2.05 -12.36 8.84
C ASN A 97 3.37 -13.02 9.26
N GLY A 98 4.51 -12.43 8.90
CA GLY A 98 5.84 -12.87 9.36
C GLY A 98 5.94 -12.88 10.88
N LYS A 99 5.32 -11.91 11.56
CA LYS A 99 5.25 -11.83 13.03
C LYS A 99 4.29 -12.85 13.66
N GLY A 100 3.70 -13.75 12.89
CA GLY A 100 2.73 -14.75 13.36
C GLY A 100 1.35 -14.19 13.67
N ILE A 101 1.10 -12.90 13.36
CA ILE A 101 -0.21 -12.26 13.52
C ILE A 101 -0.92 -12.40 12.17
N THR A 102 -1.93 -13.25 12.11
CA THR A 102 -2.64 -13.55 10.86
C THR A 102 -4.15 -13.47 11.09
N LEU A 103 -4.82 -12.58 10.37
CA LEU A 103 -6.29 -12.48 10.35
C LEU A 103 -6.94 -13.68 9.65
N THR A 104 -6.19 -14.36 8.78
CA THR A 104 -6.61 -15.52 8.02
C THR A 104 -6.30 -16.85 8.71
N ALA A 105 -6.08 -16.86 10.03
CA ALA A 105 -5.83 -18.09 10.81
C ALA A 105 -7.02 -19.07 10.72
N LYS A 106 -8.23 -18.52 10.52
CA LYS A 106 -9.49 -19.26 10.38
C LYS A 106 -9.89 -19.51 8.93
N LEU A 107 -9.17 -18.97 7.95
CA LEU A 107 -9.48 -19.16 6.53
C LEU A 107 -8.70 -20.34 5.96
N ASP A 108 -9.41 -21.17 5.22
CA ASP A 108 -8.81 -22.27 4.47
C ASP A 108 -7.98 -21.76 3.29
N ASN A 109 -7.07 -22.59 2.78
CA ASN A 109 -6.15 -22.24 1.69
C ASN A 109 -6.88 -21.84 0.39
N GLU A 110 -8.04 -22.45 0.13
CA GLU A 110 -8.91 -22.12 -1.01
C GLU A 110 -9.49 -20.70 -0.86
N GLN A 111 -10.01 -20.37 0.32
CA GLN A 111 -10.54 -19.05 0.63
C GLN A 111 -9.46 -17.94 0.60
N LYS A 112 -8.22 -18.28 0.97
CA LYS A 112 -7.07 -17.36 0.82
C LYS A 112 -6.69 -17.13 -0.63
N ALA A 113 -6.81 -18.15 -1.48
CA ALA A 113 -6.57 -18.02 -2.91
C ALA A 113 -7.65 -17.15 -3.58
N ASP A 114 -8.91 -17.35 -3.21
CA ASP A 114 -10.03 -16.54 -3.68
C ASP A 114 -9.87 -15.08 -3.26
N MET A 115 -9.51 -14.81 -1.99
CA MET A 115 -9.22 -13.44 -1.55
C MET A 115 -8.10 -12.79 -2.37
N ARG A 116 -7.01 -13.51 -2.67
CA ARG A 116 -5.93 -12.97 -3.52
C ARG A 116 -6.43 -12.70 -4.94
N ALA A 117 -7.27 -13.57 -5.50
CA ALA A 117 -7.87 -13.36 -6.81
C ALA A 117 -8.78 -12.13 -6.82
N PHE A 118 -9.62 -11.94 -5.80
CA PHE A 118 -10.47 -10.76 -5.67
C PHE A 118 -9.67 -9.47 -5.50
N MET A 119 -8.63 -9.46 -4.67
CA MET A 119 -7.76 -8.29 -4.52
C MET A 119 -7.04 -7.96 -5.83
N SER A 120 -6.59 -8.97 -6.58
CA SER A 120 -5.98 -8.78 -7.89
C SER A 120 -6.98 -8.22 -8.91
N LEU A 121 -8.23 -8.67 -8.90
CA LEU A 121 -9.28 -8.13 -9.75
C LEU A 121 -9.56 -6.65 -9.43
N ILE A 122 -9.68 -6.33 -8.15
CA ILE A 122 -9.94 -4.96 -7.69
C ILE A 122 -8.80 -4.03 -8.12
N HIS A 123 -7.55 -4.40 -7.89
CA HIS A 123 -6.41 -3.59 -8.33
C HIS A 123 -6.40 -3.43 -9.86
N ASN A 124 -6.54 -4.53 -10.61
CA ASN A 124 -6.46 -4.47 -12.07
C ASN A 124 -7.63 -3.76 -12.75
N VAL A 125 -8.80 -3.66 -12.11
CA VAL A 125 -9.96 -3.00 -12.72
C VAL A 125 -10.10 -1.58 -12.20
N ILE A 126 -10.03 -1.37 -10.88
CA ILE A 126 -10.35 -0.08 -10.26
C ILE A 126 -9.17 0.89 -10.36
N GLU A 127 -7.94 0.44 -10.07
CA GLU A 127 -6.78 1.34 -10.18
C GLU A 127 -6.54 1.76 -11.64
N ASN A 128 -6.69 0.83 -12.59
CA ASN A 128 -6.58 1.16 -14.02
C ASN A 128 -7.69 2.08 -14.50
N ALA A 129 -8.93 1.94 -14.00
CA ALA A 129 -10.03 2.82 -14.39
C ALA A 129 -9.80 4.27 -13.95
N GLU A 130 -9.24 4.48 -12.76
CA GLU A 130 -8.89 5.82 -12.27
C GLU A 130 -7.75 6.43 -13.07
N VAL A 131 -6.68 5.67 -13.35
CA VAL A 131 -5.57 6.13 -14.20
C VAL A 131 -6.08 6.54 -15.59
N ILE A 132 -6.98 5.75 -16.17
CA ILE A 132 -7.60 6.10 -17.47
C ILE A 132 -8.46 7.36 -17.35
N ARG A 133 -9.24 7.52 -16.27
CA ARG A 133 -10.06 8.73 -16.06
C ARG A 133 -9.18 9.97 -15.94
N ASP A 134 -8.11 9.92 -15.17
CA ASP A 134 -7.23 11.07 -14.95
C ASP A 134 -6.48 11.44 -16.23
N ILE A 135 -6.01 10.46 -17.02
CA ILE A 135 -5.44 10.73 -18.37
C ILE A 135 -6.50 11.35 -19.28
N ALA A 136 -7.73 10.86 -19.26
CA ALA A 136 -8.81 11.41 -20.08
C ALA A 136 -9.13 12.87 -19.72
N LEU A 137 -9.11 13.21 -18.42
CA LEU A 137 -9.28 14.59 -17.95
C LEU A 137 -8.11 15.48 -18.36
N MET A 138 -6.85 15.03 -18.24
CA MET A 138 -5.69 15.79 -18.72
C MET A 138 -5.75 16.04 -20.23
N CYS A 139 -6.15 15.03 -21.01
CA CYS A 139 -6.37 15.20 -22.45
C CYS A 139 -7.51 16.17 -22.74
N TYR A 140 -8.62 16.10 -21.99
CA TYR A 140 -9.76 17.01 -22.15
C TYR A 140 -9.38 18.46 -21.82
N ASP A 141 -8.70 18.70 -20.71
CA ASP A 141 -8.24 20.02 -20.30
C ASP A 141 -7.24 20.61 -21.30
N SER A 142 -6.35 19.79 -21.89
CA SER A 142 -5.44 20.25 -22.95
C SER A 142 -6.13 20.56 -24.29
N MET A 143 -7.29 19.93 -24.55
CA MET A 143 -8.09 20.14 -25.76
C MET A 143 -9.03 21.35 -25.61
N TYR A 144 -9.41 21.67 -24.38
CA TYR A 144 -10.29 22.78 -24.01
C TYR A 144 -9.53 23.90 -23.30
N ASP A 145 -8.27 24.14 -23.68
CA ASP A 145 -7.51 25.29 -23.21
C ASP A 145 -8.17 26.58 -23.78
N PRO A 146 -8.81 27.41 -22.94
CA PRO A 146 -9.52 28.60 -23.41
C PRO A 146 -8.57 29.68 -23.96
N ASP A 147 -7.25 29.51 -23.84
CA ASP A 147 -6.25 30.45 -24.35
C ASP A 147 -5.95 30.27 -25.86
N TYR A 148 -6.62 29.34 -26.56
CA TYR A 148 -6.45 29.15 -28.01
C TYR A 148 -7.22 30.17 -28.89
N GLU A 149 -8.04 31.03 -28.28
CA GLU A 149 -8.63 32.22 -28.95
C GLU A 149 -8.03 33.52 -28.36
N SER A 150 -6.78 33.85 -28.71
CA SER A 150 -6.27 35.22 -28.61
C SER A 150 -5.29 35.57 -29.73
#